data_AF-A0A4Y1YPQ5-F1
#
_entry.id   AF-A0A4Y1YPQ5-F1
#
_cell.length_a   1.000
_cell.length_b   1.000
_cell.length_c   1.000
_cell.angle_alpha   90.00
_cell.angle_beta   90.00
_cell.angle_gamma   90.00
#
_symmetry.space_group_name_H-M   'P 1'
#
loop_
_entity.id
_entity.type
_entity.pdbx_description
1 polymer ?
#
loop_
_entity_poly.entity_id
_entity_poly.type
_entity_poly.pdbx_seq_one_letter_code
_entity_poly.pdbx_strand_id
1 'polypeptide(L)'
;MITERTRLLNRQQAHAHRAKPSPFVIKQMNRQQRQLQQHIHACEQHLEQLVKKSFAELYERLQTIPAIGAKTALELIIITDGFTRFEEVKALCAYTGVSPTTFRSGSSVRGRGGIAKMGQGRIRQLLYVCS
;
A
#
# COMPACT_ATOMS: atom_id res chain seq x y z
N MET A 1 4.42 1.06 -11.43
CA MET A 1 4.02 2.47 -11.24
C MET A 1 4.42 3.06 -9.88
N ILE A 2 3.95 2.54 -8.74
CA ILE A 2 4.21 3.19 -7.44
C ILE A 2 5.67 3.07 -6.99
N THR A 3 6.26 1.88 -7.10
CA THR A 3 7.69 1.65 -6.86
C THR A 3 8.58 2.48 -7.80
N GLU A 4 8.13 2.67 -9.04
CA GLU A 4 8.83 3.47 -10.05
C GLU A 4 8.81 4.95 -9.70
N ARG A 5 7.67 5.47 -9.22
CA ARG A 5 7.57 6.84 -8.69
C ARG A 5 8.57 7.06 -7.55
N THR A 6 8.62 6.15 -6.58
CA THR A 6 9.58 6.24 -5.47
C THR A 6 11.03 6.19 -5.97
N ARG A 7 11.34 5.28 -6.89
CA ARG A 7 12.67 5.19 -7.50
C ARG A 7 13.06 6.49 -8.23
N LEU A 8 12.11 7.12 -8.92
CA LEU A 8 12.33 8.38 -9.62
C LEU A 8 12.57 9.54 -8.65
N LEU A 9 11.80 9.64 -7.56
CA LEU A 9 12.01 10.65 -6.51
C LEU A 9 13.40 10.51 -5.87
N ASN A 10 13.79 9.28 -5.54
CA ASN A 10 15.12 9.01 -4.98
C ASN A 10 16.24 9.40 -5.96
N ARG A 11 16.06 9.11 -7.26
CA ARG A 11 17.00 9.54 -8.31
C ARG A 11 17.09 11.07 -8.42
N GLN A 12 15.94 11.75 -8.39
CA GLN A 12 15.89 13.21 -8.45
C GLN A 12 16.61 13.85 -7.26
N GLN A 13 16.37 13.35 -6.05
CA GLN A 13 17.07 13.81 -4.85
C GLN A 13 18.58 13.58 -4.96
N ALA A 14 19.01 12.37 -5.36
CA ALA A 14 20.43 12.08 -5.58
C ALA A 14 21.08 12.99 -6.64
N HIS A 15 20.34 13.35 -7.70
CA HIS A 15 20.81 14.27 -8.73
C HIS A 15 20.90 15.73 -8.23
N ALA A 16 19.98 16.17 -7.37
CA ALA A 16 19.99 17.51 -6.79
C ALA A 16 21.21 17.75 -5.89
N HIS A 17 21.72 16.71 -5.23
CA HIS A 17 22.91 16.78 -4.38
C HIS A 17 24.24 16.67 -5.14
N ARG A 18 24.24 16.57 -6.47
CA ARG A 18 25.49 16.59 -7.27
C ARG A 18 26.04 18.02 -7.38
N ALA A 19 27.36 18.14 -7.43
CA ALA A 19 28.07 19.44 -7.49
C ALA A 19 27.66 20.34 -8.69
N LYS A 20 27.24 19.74 -9.82
CA LYS A 20 26.68 20.47 -10.97
C LYS A 20 25.46 19.70 -11.53
N PRO A 21 24.24 20.02 -11.08
CA PRO A 21 23.03 19.41 -11.60
C PRO A 21 22.70 19.99 -12.99
N SER A 22 22.35 19.11 -13.95
CA SER A 22 21.91 19.54 -15.29
C SER A 22 20.44 19.96 -15.26
N PRO A 23 20.10 21.21 -15.65
CA PRO A 23 18.72 21.69 -15.70
C PRO A 23 17.83 20.88 -16.65
N PHE A 24 18.41 20.40 -17.77
CA PHE A 24 17.71 19.57 -18.76
C PHE A 24 17.25 18.24 -18.13
N VAL A 25 18.14 17.58 -17.38
CA VAL A 25 17.85 16.30 -16.73
C VAL A 25 16.77 16.46 -15.65
N ILE A 26 16.84 17.52 -14.84
CA ILE A 26 15.82 17.83 -13.83
C ILE A 26 14.45 18.04 -14.49
N LYS A 27 14.40 18.82 -15.58
CA LYS A 27 13.15 19.05 -16.34
C LYS A 27 12.56 17.75 -16.85
N GLN A 28 13.38 16.85 -17.37
CA GLN A 28 12.93 15.55 -17.87
C GLN A 28 12.43 14.63 -16.75
N MET A 29 13.12 14.58 -15.61
CA MET A 29 12.69 13.81 -14.44
C MET A 29 11.35 14.33 -13.90
N ASN A 30 11.16 15.65 -13.82
CA ASN A 30 9.89 16.26 -13.42
C ASN A 30 8.74 15.87 -14.38
N ARG A 31 9.01 15.84 -15.68
CA ARG A 31 8.01 15.40 -16.68
C ARG A 31 7.61 13.93 -16.46
N GLN A 32 8.58 13.05 -16.26
CA GLN A 32 8.33 11.64 -15.97
C GLN A 32 7.53 11.45 -14.68
N GLN A 33 7.84 12.23 -13.64
CA GLN A 33 7.11 12.18 -12.37
C GLN A 33 5.64 12.54 -12.57
N ARG A 34 5.34 13.62 -13.31
CA ARG A 34 3.96 14.05 -13.59
C ARG A 34 3.19 12.97 -14.37
N GLN A 35 3.81 12.38 -15.39
CA GLN A 35 3.20 11.31 -16.17
C GLN A 35 2.87 10.09 -15.29
N LEU A 36 3.80 9.65 -14.45
CA LEU A 36 3.56 8.54 -13.53
C LEU A 36 2.44 8.87 -12.53
N GLN A 37 2.38 10.10 -12.02
CA GLN A 37 1.31 10.54 -11.12
C GLN A 37 -0.07 10.52 -11.82
N GLN A 38 -0.14 10.98 -13.07
CA GLN A 38 -1.38 10.94 -13.87
C GLN A 38 -1.84 9.50 -14.09
N HIS A 39 -0.93 8.59 -14.45
CA HIS A 39 -1.28 7.18 -14.64
C HIS A 39 -1.75 6.52 -13.34
N ILE A 40 -1.07 6.77 -12.22
CA ILE A 40 -1.48 6.26 -10.91
C ILE A 40 -2.88 6.77 -10.57
N HIS A 41 -3.14 8.06 -10.77
CA HIS A 41 -4.46 8.64 -10.47
C HIS A 41 -5.56 8.07 -11.35
N ALA A 42 -5.31 7.91 -12.66
CA ALA A 42 -6.26 7.29 -13.57
C ALA A 42 -6.60 5.86 -13.15
N CYS A 43 -5.60 5.06 -12.75
CA CYS A 43 -5.83 3.72 -12.22
C CYS A 43 -6.63 3.74 -10.91
N GLU A 44 -6.31 4.64 -9.98
CA GLU A 44 -7.03 4.79 -8.71
C GLU A 44 -8.51 5.14 -8.95
N GLN A 45 -8.79 6.10 -9.84
CA GLN A 45 -10.16 6.50 -10.20
C GLN A 45 -10.94 5.35 -10.85
N HIS A 46 -10.30 4.61 -11.76
CA HIS A 46 -10.95 3.49 -12.42
C HIS A 46 -11.33 2.39 -11.42
N LEU A 47 -10.42 2.05 -10.49
CA LEU A 47 -10.70 1.09 -9.43
C LEU A 47 -11.81 1.57 -8.50
N GLU A 48 -11.81 2.85 -8.15
CA GLU A 48 -12.85 3.43 -7.30
C GLU A 48 -14.24 3.35 -7.96
N GLN A 49 -14.33 3.64 -9.27
CA GLN A 49 -15.58 3.48 -10.03
C GLN A 49 -16.08 2.04 -10.03
N LEU A 50 -15.19 1.06 -10.25
CA LEU A 50 -15.54 -0.36 -10.23
C LEU A 50 -16.04 -0.79 -8.84
N VAL A 51 -15.35 -0.38 -7.78
CA VAL A 51 -15.75 -0.73 -6.41
C VAL A 51 -17.04 -0.04 -6.01
N LYS A 52 -17.26 1.23 -6.36
CA LYS A 52 -18.55 1.90 -6.11
C LYS A 52 -19.70 1.26 -6.87
N LYS A 53 -19.44 0.70 -8.05
CA LYS A 53 -20.48 0.00 -8.82
C LYS A 53 -20.90 -1.33 -8.17
N SER A 54 -19.95 -2.07 -7.61
CA SER A 54 -20.21 -3.43 -7.08
C SER A 54 -20.42 -3.47 -5.56
N PHE A 55 -19.83 -2.55 -4.81
CA PHE A 55 -19.72 -2.58 -3.35
C PHE A 55 -19.93 -1.20 -2.70
N ALA A 56 -20.88 -0.41 -3.21
CA ALA A 56 -21.14 0.97 -2.73
C ALA A 56 -21.34 1.04 -1.20
N GLU A 57 -22.27 0.26 -0.66
CA GLU A 57 -22.60 0.28 0.77
C GLU A 57 -21.40 -0.15 1.64
N LEU A 58 -20.69 -1.20 1.22
CA LEU A 58 -19.50 -1.67 1.92
C LEU A 58 -18.39 -0.61 1.93
N TYR A 59 -18.20 0.09 0.79
CA TYR A 59 -17.22 1.15 0.66
C TYR A 59 -17.51 2.34 1.58
N GLU A 60 -18.78 2.73 1.71
CA GLU A 60 -19.21 3.79 2.64
C GLU A 60 -19.06 3.35 4.09
N ARG A 61 -19.49 2.13 4.43
CA ARG A 61 -19.38 1.57 5.78
C ARG A 61 -17.94 1.42 6.26
N LEU A 62 -17.01 1.08 5.37
CA LEU A 62 -15.59 1.01 5.76
C LEU A 62 -15.03 2.39 6.11
N GLN A 63 -15.50 3.46 5.47
CA GLN A 63 -15.03 4.83 5.73
C GLN A 63 -15.60 5.44 7.02
N THR A 64 -16.64 4.85 7.60
CA THR A 64 -17.10 5.29 8.93
C THR A 64 -16.17 4.85 10.04
N ILE A 65 -15.26 3.90 9.78
CA ILE A 65 -14.29 3.42 10.75
C ILE A 65 -13.18 4.48 10.87
N PRO A 66 -12.88 4.97 12.10
CA PRO A 66 -11.78 5.91 12.30
C PRO A 66 -10.47 5.42 11.68
N ALA A 67 -9.72 6.34 11.07
CA ALA A 67 -8.47 6.09 10.37
C ALA A 67 -8.56 5.27 9.05
N ILE A 68 -9.73 4.75 8.67
CA ILE A 68 -9.92 4.11 7.35
C ILE A 68 -10.34 5.16 6.32
N GLY A 69 -9.39 5.57 5.47
CA GLY A 69 -9.66 6.47 4.34
C GLY A 69 -10.10 5.73 3.07
N ALA A 70 -10.53 6.50 2.07
CA ALA A 70 -10.98 6.01 0.75
C ALA A 70 -10.05 4.98 0.09
N LYS A 71 -8.73 5.21 0.12
CA LYS A 71 -7.74 4.30 -0.48
C LYS A 71 -7.62 2.98 0.29
N THR A 72 -7.69 3.03 1.61
CA THR A 72 -7.62 1.84 2.47
C THR A 72 -8.89 1.02 2.32
N ALA A 73 -10.05 1.66 2.33
CA ALA A 73 -11.34 1.01 2.07
C ALA A 73 -11.34 0.31 0.70
N LEU A 74 -10.86 1.00 -0.34
CA LEU A 74 -10.73 0.45 -1.69
C LEU A 74 -9.84 -0.80 -1.74
N GLU A 75 -8.64 -0.72 -1.17
CA GLU A 75 -7.68 -1.83 -1.17
C GLU A 75 -8.22 -3.04 -0.36
N LEU A 76 -8.89 -2.78 0.78
CA LEU A 76 -9.52 -3.83 1.57
C LEU A 76 -10.59 -4.57 0.77
N ILE A 77 -11.48 -3.86 0.10
CA ILE A 77 -12.54 -4.48 -0.72
C ILE A 77 -11.92 -5.31 -1.85
N ILE A 78 -10.93 -4.77 -2.55
CA ILE A 78 -10.29 -5.47 -3.68
C ILE A 78 -9.57 -6.74 -3.22
N ILE A 79 -8.80 -6.68 -2.13
CA ILE A 79 -8.03 -7.83 -1.65
C ILE A 79 -8.93 -8.95 -1.15
N THR A 80 -10.01 -8.57 -0.49
CA THR A 80 -10.94 -9.50 0.16
C THR A 80 -12.09 -9.92 -0.73
N ASP A 81 -12.21 -9.34 -1.93
CA ASP A 81 -13.37 -9.46 -2.81
C ASP A 81 -14.68 -9.23 -2.06
N GLY A 82 -14.78 -8.07 -1.39
CA GLY A 82 -15.91 -7.73 -0.53
C GLY A 82 -16.06 -8.65 0.69
N PHE A 83 -14.95 -9.07 1.30
CA PHE A 83 -14.88 -10.00 2.44
C PHE A 83 -15.38 -11.43 2.15
N THR A 84 -15.46 -11.84 0.89
CA THR A 84 -15.87 -13.20 0.51
C THR A 84 -14.69 -14.15 0.29
N ARG A 85 -13.48 -13.63 0.03
CA ARG A 85 -12.30 -14.43 -0.29
C ARG A 85 -11.73 -15.23 0.88
N PHE A 86 -12.06 -14.85 2.12
CA PHE A 86 -11.51 -15.47 3.33
C PHE A 86 -12.65 -15.90 4.24
N GLU A 87 -12.64 -17.17 4.66
CA GLU A 87 -13.61 -17.71 5.62
C GLU A 87 -13.37 -17.20 7.04
N GLU A 88 -12.09 -17.05 7.43
CA GLU A 88 -11.69 -16.62 8.76
C GLU A 88 -10.88 -15.32 8.75
N VAL A 89 -11.12 -14.47 9.74
CA VAL A 89 -10.36 -13.23 9.99
C VAL A 89 -8.86 -13.53 10.22
N LYS A 90 -8.53 -14.67 10.83
CA LYS A 90 -7.13 -15.08 11.05
C LYS A 90 -6.38 -15.28 9.73
N ALA A 91 -7.04 -15.85 8.73
CA ALA A 91 -6.47 -16.05 7.40
C ALA A 91 -6.23 -14.70 6.71
N LEU A 92 -7.18 -13.77 6.81
CA LEU A 92 -7.01 -12.41 6.32
C LEU A 92 -5.83 -11.70 7.01
N CYS A 93 -5.75 -11.75 8.34
CA CYS A 93 -4.65 -11.14 9.11
C CYS A 93 -3.28 -11.72 8.76
N ALA A 94 -3.21 -13.03 8.51
CA ALA A 94 -1.98 -13.68 8.05
C ALA A 94 -1.61 -13.26 6.62
N TYR A 95 -2.61 -13.11 5.73
CA TYR A 95 -2.42 -12.67 4.35
C TYR A 95 -1.98 -11.21 4.26
N THR A 96 -2.58 -10.31 5.05
CA THR A 96 -2.16 -8.90 5.11
C THR A 96 -0.82 -8.74 5.85
N GLY A 97 -0.39 -9.76 6.59
CA GLY A 97 0.85 -9.72 7.36
C GLY A 97 0.77 -8.76 8.55
N VAL A 98 -0.40 -8.61 9.16
CA VAL A 98 -0.53 -7.86 10.44
C VAL A 98 -0.44 -8.78 11.65
N SER A 99 -0.50 -10.10 11.44
CA SER A 99 -0.37 -11.07 12.52
C SER A 99 1.03 -11.03 13.16
N PRO A 100 1.15 -11.24 14.48
CA PRO A 100 2.44 -11.41 15.12
C PRO A 100 3.07 -12.76 14.75
N THR A 101 4.39 -12.80 14.61
CA THR A 101 5.16 -14.04 14.48
C THR A 101 5.65 -14.54 15.83
N THR A 102 6.06 -15.80 15.89
CA THR A 102 6.74 -16.38 17.04
C THR A 102 8.22 -16.56 16.72
N PHE A 103 9.11 -16.26 17.67
CA PHE A 103 10.54 -16.54 17.54
C PHE A 103 10.93 -17.58 18.60
N ARG A 104 10.75 -18.86 18.24
CA ARG A 104 11.04 -19.99 19.11
C ARG A 104 11.80 -21.07 18.34
N SER A 105 12.78 -21.66 19.03
CA SER A 105 13.54 -22.83 18.57
C SER A 105 13.81 -23.73 19.77
N GLY A 106 13.34 -24.98 19.70
CA GLY A 106 13.39 -25.93 20.81
C GLY A 106 12.72 -25.41 22.08
N SER A 107 13.20 -25.87 23.23
CA SER A 107 12.73 -25.44 24.56
C SER A 107 13.41 -24.16 25.07
N SER A 108 14.58 -23.81 24.52
CA SER A 108 15.49 -22.79 25.07
C SER A 108 15.34 -21.40 24.46
N VAL A 109 14.94 -21.27 23.18
CA VAL A 109 14.81 -19.96 22.53
C VAL A 109 13.38 -19.44 22.68
N ARG A 110 13.22 -18.31 23.37
CA ARG A 110 11.93 -17.63 23.62
C ARG A 110 12.05 -16.13 23.42
N GLY A 111 12.33 -15.69 22.19
CA GLY A 111 12.37 -14.27 21.87
C GLY A 111 10.98 -13.70 21.60
N ARG A 112 10.87 -12.36 21.60
CA ARG A 112 9.69 -11.66 21.11
C ARG A 112 9.69 -11.74 19.58
N GLY A 113 8.58 -12.23 19.01
CA GLY A 113 8.39 -12.17 17.56
C GLY A 113 7.99 -10.76 17.10
N GLY A 114 8.10 -10.53 15.80
CA GLY A 114 7.76 -9.26 15.17
C GLY A 114 6.43 -9.35 14.41
N ILE A 115 6.08 -8.28 13.68
CA ILE A 115 4.99 -8.34 12.71
C ILE A 115 5.35 -9.28 11.55
N ALA A 116 4.39 -10.09 11.11
CA ALA A 116 4.57 -10.99 9.97
C ALA A 116 4.78 -10.19 8.69
N LYS A 117 6.00 -10.19 8.14
CA LYS A 117 6.29 -9.50 6.86
C LYS A 117 5.84 -10.31 5.63
N MET A 118 4.99 -11.30 5.82
CA MET A 118 4.44 -12.17 4.78
C MET A 118 3.31 -11.49 4.01
N GLY A 119 3.02 -12.01 2.82
CA GLY A 119 1.90 -11.53 1.98
C GLY A 119 2.13 -10.14 1.35
N GLN A 120 1.03 -9.43 1.09
CA GLN A 120 1.06 -8.20 0.30
C GLN A 120 1.49 -6.99 1.17
N GLY A 121 2.72 -6.51 0.98
CA GLY A 121 3.28 -5.44 1.81
C GLY A 121 2.57 -4.08 1.72
N ARG A 122 1.81 -3.85 0.64
CA ARG A 122 1.06 -2.59 0.44
C ARG A 122 -0.10 -2.45 1.40
N ILE A 123 -0.95 -3.47 1.54
CA ILE A 123 -2.07 -3.41 2.49
C ILE A 123 -1.58 -3.31 3.93
N ARG A 124 -0.49 -4.01 4.26
CA ARG A 124 0.18 -3.86 5.56
C ARG A 124 0.61 -2.42 5.80
N GLN A 125 1.23 -1.77 4.83
CA GLN A 125 1.66 -0.39 4.94
C GLN A 125 0.46 0.55 5.13
N LEU A 126 -0.62 0.36 4.37
CA LEU A 126 -1.84 1.15 4.52
C LEU A 126 -2.43 0.99 5.92
N LEU A 127 -2.63 -0.26 6.38
CA LEU A 127 -3.16 -0.55 7.71
C LEU A 127 -2.27 -0.06 8.86
N TYR A 128 -0.95 -0.09 8.67
CA TYR A 128 0.00 0.41 9.68
C TYR A 128 -0.04 1.93 9.84
N VAL A 129 -0.33 2.67 8.76
CA VAL A 129 -0.42 4.14 8.76
C VAL A 129 -1.84 4.63 9.12
N CYS A 130 -2.85 3.75 9.06
CA CYS A 130 -4.22 3.99 9.55
C CYS A 130 -4.30 4.00 11.09
N SER A 131 -3.48 4.83 11.74
CA SER A 131 -3.45 5.03 13.19
C SER A 131 -4.07 6.37 13.59
#